data_AF-A0A6B2DTC9-F1
#
_entry.id   AF-A0A6B2DTC9-F1
#
_cell.length_a   1.000
_cell.length_b   1.000
_cell.length_c   1.000
_cell.angle_alpha   90.00
_cell.angle_beta   90.00
_cell.angle_gamma   90.00
#
_symmetry.space_group_name_H-M   'P 1'
#
loop_
_entity.id
_entity.type
_entity.pdbx_description
1 polymer ?
#
loop_
_entity_poly.entity_id
_entity_poly.type
_entity_poly.pdbx_seq_one_letter_code
_entity_poly.pdbx_strand_id
1 'polypeptide(L)'
;MQVIAGREEDGSFTVHSPSSTVTGLDEAGFARSARELEASLEPRWVFPSAESTYPVLVAAGVRVRRCYDVALAEGLLLAYEGAEEQSRSLRAAWARANGEEPPPDSAAVESAQPTLFETRVPTLPEGVTVVTAVRRVLAEQERRVAATEHPDRMRLLLAA
;
A
#
# COMPACT_ATOMS: atom_id res chain seq x y z
N MET A 1 -1.87 -8.30 -14.84
CA MET A 1 -0.65 -7.47 -14.77
C MET A 1 -0.83 -6.43 -13.68
N GLN A 2 0.20 -6.21 -12.87
CA GLN A 2 0.14 -5.30 -11.71
C GLN A 2 1.06 -4.10 -11.94
N VAL A 3 0.64 -2.93 -11.46
CA VAL A 3 1.46 -1.72 -11.33
C VAL A 3 1.42 -1.30 -9.87
N ILE A 4 2.59 -1.10 -9.26
CA ILE A 4 2.68 -0.67 -7.87
C ILE A 4 2.95 0.83 -7.86
N ALA A 5 2.20 1.57 -7.06
CA ALA A 5 2.50 2.98 -6.83
C ALA A 5 2.29 3.36 -5.38
N GLY A 6 3.15 4.23 -4.87
CA GLY A 6 3.09 4.69 -3.50
C GLY A 6 3.93 5.94 -3.30
N ARG A 7 3.67 6.61 -2.18
CA ARG A 7 4.42 7.77 -1.73
C ARG A 7 5.60 7.32 -0.86
N GLU A 8 6.79 7.85 -1.14
CA GLU A 8 8.01 7.67 -0.37
C GLU A 8 8.04 8.62 0.84
N GLU A 9 9.01 8.44 1.74
CA GLU A 9 9.15 9.26 2.95
C GLU A 9 9.39 10.75 2.66
N ASP A 10 10.10 11.07 1.57
CA ASP A 10 10.33 12.45 1.13
C ASP A 10 9.10 13.13 0.49
N GLY A 11 8.00 12.37 0.37
CA GLY A 11 6.74 12.81 -0.20
C GLY A 11 6.64 12.69 -1.71
N SER A 12 7.70 12.28 -2.40
CA SER A 12 7.64 11.93 -3.82
C SER A 12 6.93 10.60 -4.04
N PHE A 13 6.48 10.35 -5.26
CA PHE A 13 5.85 9.11 -5.66
C PHE A 13 6.81 8.24 -6.46
N THR A 14 6.73 6.94 -6.20
CA THR A 14 7.35 5.90 -7.04
C THR A 14 6.26 5.10 -7.72
N VAL A 15 6.43 4.85 -9.02
CA VAL A 15 5.57 3.99 -9.84
C VAL A 15 6.42 2.88 -10.46
N HIS A 16 6.10 1.64 -10.14
CA HIS A 16 6.71 0.44 -10.69
C HIS A 16 5.74 -0.26 -11.64
N SER A 17 6.12 -0.33 -12.91
CA SER A 17 5.46 -1.10 -13.96
C SER A 17 6.33 -2.29 -14.37
N PRO A 18 5.79 -3.27 -15.12
CA PRO A 18 6.58 -4.41 -15.61
C PRO A 18 7.77 -4.01 -16.49
N SER A 19 7.70 -2.87 -17.18
CA SER A 19 8.73 -2.39 -18.10
C SER A 19 9.72 -1.41 -17.47
N SER A 20 9.34 -0.73 -16.39
CA SER A 20 10.14 0.36 -15.82
C SER A 20 9.71 0.74 -14.41
N THR A 21 10.65 1.32 -13.67
CA THR A 21 10.36 1.99 -12.40
C THR A 21 10.70 3.46 -12.55
N VAL A 22 9.76 4.34 -12.17
CA VAL A 22 9.94 5.79 -12.16
C VAL A 22 9.82 6.25 -10.71
N THR A 23 10.81 6.98 -10.22
CA THR A 23 10.92 7.46 -8.83
C THR A 23 10.93 8.99 -8.81
N GLY A 24 10.69 9.61 -7.65
CA GLY A 24 10.86 11.05 -7.48
C GLY A 24 9.79 11.88 -8.18
N LEU A 25 8.60 11.30 -8.43
CA LEU A 25 7.50 12.00 -9.08
C LEU A 25 6.81 12.93 -8.07
N ASP A 26 6.55 14.17 -8.49
CA ASP A 26 5.57 15.01 -7.80
C ASP A 26 4.14 14.50 -8.07
N GLU A 27 3.15 15.09 -7.41
CA GLU A 27 1.74 14.71 -7.59
C GLU A 27 1.28 14.79 -9.06
N ALA A 28 1.70 15.83 -9.77
CA ALA A 28 1.37 16.01 -11.18
C ALA A 28 2.04 14.95 -12.08
N GLY A 29 3.30 14.62 -11.81
CA GLY A 29 4.05 13.57 -12.49
C GLY A 29 3.48 12.18 -12.23
N PHE A 30 3.06 11.91 -10.99
CA PHE A 30 2.34 10.69 -10.65
C PHE A 30 1.03 10.59 -11.43
N ALA A 31 0.20 11.63 -11.42
CA ALA A 31 -1.07 11.63 -12.15
C ALA A 31 -0.90 11.45 -13.67
N ARG A 32 0.10 12.07 -14.28
CA ARG A 32 0.43 11.85 -15.71
C ARG A 32 0.81 10.40 -15.97
N SER A 33 1.74 9.86 -15.19
CA SER A 33 2.19 8.47 -15.32
C SER A 33 1.04 7.48 -15.14
N ALA A 34 0.17 7.73 -14.16
CA ALA A 34 -1.01 6.90 -13.92
C ALA A 34 -2.01 6.93 -15.08
N ARG A 35 -2.25 8.10 -15.69
CA ARG A 35 -3.13 8.23 -16.86
C ARG A 35 -2.60 7.44 -18.06
N GLU A 36 -1.31 7.53 -18.33
CA GLU A 36 -0.67 6.83 -19.45
C GLU A 36 -0.69 5.31 -19.25
N LEU A 37 -0.35 4.85 -18.05
CA LEU A 37 -0.37 3.42 -17.72
C LEU A 37 -1.80 2.86 -17.71
N GLU A 38 -2.78 3.60 -17.20
CA GLU A 38 -4.18 3.16 -17.21
C GLU A 38 -4.69 2.98 -18.65
N ALA A 39 -4.41 3.94 -19.53
CA ALA A 39 -4.86 3.92 -20.92
C ALA A 39 -4.16 2.85 -21.77
N SER A 40 -2.90 2.52 -21.45
CA SER A 40 -2.10 1.58 -22.25
C SER A 40 -2.17 0.13 -21.76
N LEU A 41 -2.33 -0.08 -20.45
CA LEU A 41 -2.15 -1.38 -19.83
C LEU A 41 -3.40 -1.92 -19.10
N GLU A 42 -4.36 -1.06 -18.76
CA GLU A 42 -5.50 -1.36 -17.87
C GLU A 42 -5.09 -2.22 -16.65
N PRO A 43 -4.05 -1.84 -15.89
CA PRO A 43 -3.46 -2.70 -14.90
C PRO A 43 -4.40 -2.91 -13.69
N ARG A 44 -4.08 -3.91 -12.86
CA ARG A 44 -4.51 -3.86 -11.46
C ARG A 44 -3.48 -3.03 -10.70
N TRP A 45 -3.88 -1.86 -10.23
CA TRP A 45 -3.03 -1.04 -9.38
C TRP A 45 -2.85 -1.73 -8.03
N VAL A 46 -1.68 -1.57 -7.43
CA VAL A 46 -1.40 -2.03 -6.06
C VAL A 46 -0.91 -0.82 -5.29
N PHE A 47 -1.66 -0.39 -4.29
CA PHE A 47 -1.35 0.76 -3.46
C PHE A 47 -1.01 0.30 -2.04
N PRO A 48 -0.04 0.94 -1.34
CA PRO A 48 0.17 0.77 0.09
C PRO A 48 -1.14 0.94 0.88
N SER A 49 -1.87 2.00 0.55
CA SER A 49 -3.22 2.30 1.00
C SER A 49 -3.87 3.19 -0.06
N ALA A 50 -5.09 2.87 -0.46
CA ALA A 50 -5.85 3.70 -1.39
C ALA A 50 -6.16 5.07 -0.75
N GLU A 51 -6.34 5.14 0.57
CA GLU A 51 -6.62 6.37 1.30
C GLU A 51 -5.49 7.40 1.16
N SER A 52 -4.24 6.96 1.17
CA SER A 52 -3.08 7.88 1.04
C SER A 52 -2.66 8.15 -0.41
N THR A 53 -3.02 7.27 -1.35
CA THR A 53 -2.50 7.33 -2.73
C THR A 53 -3.55 7.81 -3.73
N TYR A 54 -4.79 7.36 -3.61
CA TYR A 54 -5.84 7.60 -4.60
C TYR A 54 -6.36 9.06 -4.64
N PRO A 55 -6.43 9.83 -3.53
CA PRO A 55 -6.90 11.22 -3.58
C PRO A 55 -6.15 12.10 -4.57
N VAL A 56 -4.83 11.91 -4.73
CA VAL A 56 -4.01 12.65 -5.70
C VAL A 56 -4.47 12.39 -7.13
N LEU A 57 -4.78 11.13 -7.47
CA LEU A 57 -5.31 10.78 -8.79
C LEU A 57 -6.70 11.34 -9.00
N VAL A 58 -7.56 11.27 -7.98
CA VAL A 58 -8.93 11.79 -8.05
C VAL A 58 -8.94 13.30 -8.29
N ALA A 59 -8.10 14.06 -7.58
CA ALA A 59 -7.94 15.50 -7.72
C ALA A 59 -7.45 15.89 -9.13
N ALA A 60 -6.60 15.07 -9.73
CA ALA A 60 -6.11 15.24 -11.10
C ALA A 60 -7.08 14.71 -12.19
N GLY A 61 -8.29 14.28 -11.82
CA GLY A 61 -9.28 13.73 -12.74
C GLY A 61 -8.93 12.36 -13.32
N VAL A 62 -7.98 11.64 -12.72
CA VAL A 62 -7.61 10.28 -13.11
C VAL A 62 -8.50 9.29 -12.35
N ARG A 63 -8.94 8.24 -13.06
CA ARG A 63 -9.70 7.11 -12.49
C ARG A 63 -9.00 5.83 -12.89
N VAL A 64 -8.65 5.02 -11.91
CA VAL A 64 -8.13 3.66 -12.14
C VAL A 64 -9.29 2.67 -12.08
N ARG A 65 -9.28 1.65 -12.95
CA ARG A 65 -10.36 0.67 -13.05
C ARG A 65 -10.33 -0.39 -11.95
N ARG A 66 -9.13 -0.77 -11.50
CA ARG A 66 -8.91 -1.84 -10.53
C ARG A 66 -7.75 -1.46 -9.64
N CYS A 67 -7.92 -1.60 -8.33
CA CYS A 67 -6.81 -1.49 -7.39
C CYS A 67 -6.74 -2.73 -6.49
N TYR A 68 -5.69 -2.80 -5.70
CA TYR A 68 -5.52 -3.73 -4.60
C TYR A 68 -4.91 -2.88 -3.50
N ASP A 69 -5.67 -2.73 -2.42
CA ASP A 69 -5.25 -1.95 -1.26
C ASP A 69 -4.57 -2.89 -0.27
N VAL A 70 -3.25 -2.73 -0.12
CA VAL A 70 -2.42 -3.58 0.73
C VAL A 70 -2.83 -3.45 2.20
N ALA A 71 -3.12 -2.25 2.69
CA ALA A 71 -3.54 -2.03 4.07
C ALA A 71 -4.93 -2.60 4.35
N LEU A 72 -5.88 -2.48 3.42
CA LEU A 72 -7.19 -3.11 3.53
C LEU A 72 -7.06 -4.64 3.59
N ALA A 73 -6.29 -5.21 2.66
CA ALA A 73 -6.06 -6.65 2.62
C ALA A 73 -5.40 -7.16 3.90
N GLU A 74 -4.46 -6.39 4.43
CA GLU A 74 -3.77 -6.71 5.67
C GLU A 74 -4.74 -6.79 6.85
N GLY A 75 -5.63 -5.79 6.99
CA GLY A 75 -6.63 -5.78 8.06
C GLY A 75 -7.59 -6.96 7.98
N LEU A 76 -8.01 -7.36 6.77
CA LEU A 76 -8.89 -8.52 6.59
C LEU A 76 -8.21 -9.84 6.93
N LEU A 77 -6.93 -10.00 6.60
CA LEU A 77 -6.15 -11.18 6.95
C LEU A 77 -5.88 -11.24 8.46
N LEU A 78 -5.54 -10.12 9.09
CA LEU A 78 -5.39 -10.04 10.54
C LEU A 78 -6.68 -10.42 11.27
N ALA A 79 -7.83 -9.89 10.82
CA ALA A 79 -9.12 -10.26 11.39
C ALA A 79 -9.45 -11.75 11.22
N TYR A 80 -9.11 -12.34 10.07
CA TYR A 80 -9.25 -13.78 9.84
C TYR A 80 -8.37 -14.62 10.76
N GLU A 81 -7.18 -14.13 11.10
CA GLU A 81 -6.20 -14.78 11.97
C GLU A 81 -6.42 -14.54 13.47
N GLY A 82 -7.45 -13.74 13.84
CA GLY A 82 -7.72 -13.37 15.24
C GLY A 82 -6.69 -12.39 15.82
N ALA A 83 -6.11 -11.56 14.96
CA ALA A 83 -5.07 -10.58 15.28
C ALA A 83 -5.49 -9.15 14.90
N GLU A 84 -6.78 -8.83 14.98
CA GLU A 84 -7.36 -7.54 14.56
C GLU A 84 -6.80 -6.32 15.31
N GLU A 85 -6.21 -6.52 16.48
CA GLU A 85 -5.55 -5.47 17.26
C GLU A 85 -4.18 -5.06 16.68
N GLN A 86 -3.60 -5.86 15.79
CA GLN A 86 -2.31 -5.54 15.19
C GLN A 86 -2.45 -4.46 14.12
N SER A 87 -1.42 -3.62 14.01
CA SER A 87 -1.34 -2.59 12.97
C SER A 87 -1.40 -3.19 11.57
N ARG A 88 -2.28 -2.65 10.72
CA ARG A 88 -2.36 -2.96 9.28
C ARG A 88 -1.47 -2.07 8.41
N SER A 89 -0.67 -1.19 9.01
CA SER A 89 0.23 -0.29 8.28
C SER A 89 1.23 -1.04 7.42
N LEU A 90 1.70 -0.44 6.32
CA LEU A 90 2.69 -1.08 5.44
C LEU A 90 3.98 -1.45 6.19
N ARG A 91 4.42 -0.64 7.17
CA ARG A 91 5.59 -0.93 8.02
C ARG A 91 5.35 -2.17 8.88
N ALA A 92 4.21 -2.26 9.55
CA ALA A 92 3.85 -3.44 10.35
C ALA A 92 3.71 -4.69 9.50
N ALA A 93 3.08 -4.56 8.33
CA ALA A 93 2.96 -5.63 7.36
C ALA A 93 4.32 -6.11 6.85
N TRP A 94 5.24 -5.17 6.56
CA TRP A 94 6.61 -5.48 6.18
C TRP A 94 7.35 -6.26 7.27
N ALA A 95 7.26 -5.84 8.53
CA ALA A 95 7.90 -6.54 9.65
C ALA A 95 7.40 -7.99 9.73
N ARG A 96 6.07 -8.22 9.73
CA ARG A 96 5.50 -9.59 9.74
C ARG A 96 5.94 -10.41 8.55
N ALA A 97 5.93 -9.81 7.35
CA ALA A 97 6.36 -10.49 6.14
C ALA A 97 7.84 -10.90 6.19
N ASN A 98 8.65 -10.33 7.07
CA ASN A 98 10.04 -10.71 7.31
C ASN A 98 10.25 -11.53 8.60
N GLY A 99 9.17 -11.92 9.29
CA GLY A 99 9.24 -12.67 10.55
C GLY A 99 9.71 -11.82 11.73
N GLU A 100 9.63 -10.50 11.63
CA GLU A 100 9.96 -9.55 12.69
C GLU A 100 8.70 -9.16 13.46
N GLU A 101 8.88 -8.80 14.74
CA GLU A 101 7.79 -8.29 15.57
C GLU A 101 7.31 -6.94 15.02
N PRO A 102 6.01 -6.76 14.74
CA PRO A 102 5.49 -5.51 14.22
C PRO A 102 5.64 -4.39 15.25
N PRO A 103 6.01 -3.18 14.81
CA PRO A 103 5.87 -2.02 15.67
C PRO A 103 4.39 -1.87 16.09
N PRO A 104 4.11 -1.47 17.34
CA PRO A 104 2.75 -1.14 17.75
C PRO A 104 2.21 0.02 16.89
N ASP A 105 0.89 0.08 16.70
CA ASP A 105 0.28 1.24 16.06
C ASP A 105 0.57 2.49 16.91
N SER A 106 1.14 3.52 16.29
CA SER A 106 1.15 4.84 16.90
C SER A 106 -0.28 5.37 16.84
N ALA A 107 -1.10 5.07 17.85
CA ALA A 107 -2.51 5.44 17.96
C ALA A 107 -2.79 6.96 18.02
N ALA A 108 -1.91 7.82 17.48
CA ALA A 108 -1.86 9.24 17.78
C ALA A 108 -2.11 10.21 16.61
N VAL A 109 -2.31 9.78 15.36
CA VAL A 109 -2.24 10.72 14.21
C VAL A 109 -3.53 10.84 13.38
N GLU A 110 -4.55 10.01 13.60
CA GLU A 110 -5.78 10.10 12.77
C GLU A 110 -6.74 11.24 13.20
N SER A 111 -6.51 11.93 14.32
CA SER A 111 -7.43 12.99 14.78
C SER A 111 -6.78 14.19 15.49
N ALA A 112 -5.45 14.29 15.53
CA ALA A 112 -4.78 15.42 16.17
C ALA A 112 -4.20 16.34 15.09
N GLN A 113 -4.52 17.62 15.17
CA GLN A 113 -3.75 18.65 14.46
C GLN A 113 -2.26 18.44 14.74
N PRO A 114 -1.37 18.69 13.77
CA PRO A 114 0.05 18.51 13.97
C PRO A 114 0.51 19.38 15.13
N THR A 115 0.85 18.73 16.25
CA THR A 115 1.50 19.41 17.36
C THR A 115 2.89 19.84 16.92
N LEU A 116 3.38 20.96 17.45
CA LEU A 116 4.67 21.57 17.07
C LEU A 116 5.90 20.63 17.24
N PHE A 117 5.71 19.46 17.86
CA PHE A 117 6.71 18.42 18.14
C PHE A 117 6.18 17.00 17.80
N GLU A 118 5.49 16.82 16.67
CA GLU A 118 5.12 15.47 16.24
C GLU A 118 6.35 14.55 16.11
N THR A 119 6.30 13.44 16.83
CA THR A 119 7.24 12.34 16.65
C THR A 119 6.92 11.73 15.30
N ARG A 120 7.86 11.76 14.34
CA ARG A 120 7.68 11.21 12.98
C ARG A 120 6.89 9.91 13.05
N VAL A 121 5.81 9.84 12.27
CA VAL A 121 5.09 8.58 12.00
C VAL A 121 6.14 7.54 11.62
N PRO A 122 6.14 6.33 12.23
CA PRO A 122 7.13 5.32 11.92
C PRO A 122 7.16 5.00 10.42
N THR A 123 8.27 5.30 9.76
CA THR A 123 8.46 5.09 8.31
C THR A 123 8.97 3.69 8.03
N LEU A 124 9.08 3.29 6.76
CA LEU A 124 9.72 2.00 6.42
C LEU A 124 11.18 1.96 6.94
N PRO A 125 11.78 0.78 7.17
CA PRO A 125 13.19 0.69 7.53
C PRO A 125 14.09 1.43 6.53
N GLU A 126 15.23 1.94 7.00
CA GLU A 126 16.16 2.68 6.16
C GLU A 126 16.57 1.88 4.92
N GLY A 127 16.53 2.52 3.75
CA GLY A 127 16.84 1.90 2.47
C GLY A 127 15.72 1.03 1.88
N VAL A 128 14.58 0.86 2.57
CA VAL A 128 13.43 0.13 2.04
C VAL A 128 12.48 1.12 1.35
N THR A 129 12.41 1.03 0.01
CA THR A 129 11.45 1.82 -0.77
C THR A 129 10.02 1.30 -0.64
N VAL A 130 9.04 2.17 -0.89
CA VAL A 130 7.61 1.79 -0.84
C VAL A 130 7.29 0.61 -1.77
N VAL A 131 7.88 0.58 -2.97
CA VAL A 131 7.69 -0.52 -3.93
C VAL A 131 8.26 -1.82 -3.39
N THR A 132 9.46 -1.78 -2.80
CA THR A 132 10.10 -2.98 -2.22
C THR A 132 9.23 -3.54 -1.11
N ALA A 133 8.72 -2.66 -0.24
CA ALA A 133 7.84 -3.04 0.84
C ALA A 133 6.54 -3.67 0.34
N VAL A 134 5.83 -3.00 -0.57
CA VAL A 134 4.58 -3.50 -1.16
C VAL A 134 4.78 -4.84 -1.84
N ARG A 135 5.85 -5.04 -2.62
CA ARG A 135 6.12 -6.33 -3.27
C ARG A 135 6.27 -7.47 -2.27
N ARG A 136 7.00 -7.24 -1.18
CA ARG A 136 7.21 -8.26 -0.14
C ARG A 136 5.91 -8.59 0.59
N VAL A 137 5.18 -7.56 0.99
CA VAL A 137 3.91 -7.71 1.71
C VAL A 137 2.87 -8.39 0.82
N LEU A 138 2.73 -7.96 -0.44
CA LEU A 138 1.80 -8.58 -1.38
C LEU A 138 2.07 -10.08 -1.55
N ALA A 139 3.34 -10.48 -1.69
CA ALA A 139 3.71 -11.89 -1.80
C ALA A 139 3.38 -12.69 -0.53
N GLU A 140 3.49 -12.09 0.66
CA GLU A 140 3.05 -12.72 1.91
C GLU A 140 1.52 -12.79 2.01
N GLN A 141 0.81 -11.73 1.64
CA GLN A 141 -0.65 -11.75 1.61
C GLN A 141 -1.18 -12.83 0.67
N GLU A 142 -0.59 -13.00 -0.51
CA GLU A 142 -0.94 -14.09 -1.43
C GLU A 142 -0.76 -15.48 -0.80
N ARG A 143 0.31 -15.69 -0.02
CA ARG A 143 0.55 -16.94 0.72
C ARG A 143 -0.49 -17.14 1.83
N ARG A 144 -0.76 -16.11 2.64
CA ARG A 144 -1.76 -16.17 3.73
C ARG A 144 -3.17 -16.40 3.20
N VAL A 145 -3.55 -15.73 2.12
CA VAL A 145 -4.82 -15.96 1.41
C VAL A 145 -4.95 -17.42 0.97
N ALA A 146 -3.90 -17.99 0.37
CA ALA A 146 -3.89 -19.38 -0.06
C ALA A 146 -3.99 -20.39 1.09
N ALA A 147 -3.60 -20.00 2.31
CA ALA A 147 -3.65 -20.83 3.52
C ALA A 147 -4.98 -20.72 4.28
N THR A 148 -5.88 -19.80 3.91
CA THR A 148 -7.22 -19.72 4.54
C THR A 148 -8.08 -20.94 4.21
N GLU A 149 -9.10 -21.21 5.03
CA GLU A 149 -10.04 -22.33 4.81
C GLU A 149 -10.79 -22.19 3.48
N HIS A 150 -11.07 -20.95 3.06
CA HIS A 150 -11.76 -20.63 1.82
C HIS A 150 -11.03 -19.53 1.03
N PRO A 151 -9.92 -19.86 0.33
CA PRO A 151 -9.10 -18.88 -0.37
C PRO A 151 -9.87 -18.05 -1.39
N ASP A 152 -10.84 -18.66 -2.07
CA ASP A 152 -11.65 -17.95 -3.08
C ASP A 152 -12.59 -16.93 -2.47
N ARG A 153 -13.15 -17.21 -1.28
CA ARG A 153 -13.97 -16.23 -0.54
C ARG A 153 -13.12 -15.09 0.00
N MET A 154 -11.93 -15.40 0.52
CA MET A 154 -10.99 -14.35 0.93
C MET A 154 -10.63 -13.46 -0.27
N ARG A 155 -10.30 -14.03 -1.43
CA ARG A 155 -10.03 -13.25 -2.65
C ARG A 155 -11.22 -12.38 -3.08
N LEU A 156 -12.46 -12.83 -2.91
CA LEU A 156 -13.64 -12.01 -3.20
C LEU A 156 -13.74 -10.78 -2.29
N LEU A 157 -13.38 -10.90 -1.00
CA LEU A 157 -13.33 -9.75 -0.09
C LEU A 157 -12.22 -8.75 -0.48
N LEU A 158 -11.11 -9.25 -1.03
CA LEU A 158 -9.97 -8.44 -1.48
C LEU A 158 -10.16 -7.81 -2.87
N ALA A 159 -11.18 -8.23 -3.63
CA ALA A 159 -11.32 -7.93 -5.05
C ALA A 159 -11.90 -6.53 -5.36
N ALA A 160 -11.76 -5.55 -4.47
CA ALA A 160 -12.16 -4.16 -4.71
C ALA A 160 -11.56 -3.56 -6.01
#